data_AF-A0A964Q072-F1
#
_entry.id   AF-A0A964Q072-F1
#
_cell.length_a   1.000
_cell.length_b   1.000
_cell.length_c   1.000
_cell.angle_alpha   90.00
_cell.angle_beta   90.00
_cell.angle_gamma   90.00
#
_symmetry.space_group_name_H-M   'P 1'
#
loop_
_entity.id
_entity.type
_entity.pdbx_description
1 polymer ?
#
loop_
_entity_poly.entity_id
_entity_poly.type
_entity_poly.pdbx_seq_one_letter_code
_entity_poly.pdbx_strand_id
1 'polypeptide(L)'
;MFQELSPGCQRALSIAGNLALEEKLVKPTPRQCLLGLLAEGEGLAAVLLSQAGLTTPTLVTLQEEGSTGPIPAWEKLPGVRNLARRILRASKDHLMESEGTSLGFLFVLMEEMEGARESLESIGVGWEPLQALLKNQLPEGLILESPLEFELETDASGAGRILDAAANRVREGLRVVEDYLRFHWNDPVLTESAKNFRHDFQQAILPYQAKWFLPNRNVSEDVGLEIRTEAEQTRDSIGDILKANLKRVQESLRSLEEFGKLVDRSFPEQMARFRYQSYDLEKNLMARLTRENPFKQARIYCLLNREQLEKTGLHALERLLRNGLDVVQLRMKGAGDRELLMFGNKIRELTQKTNTLLVINDRPDIARVVRADAVHLGQEDLPLSQARLIAGPEMLIGISSHNQEQAKTAVLQGANYIGIGPVFPSKTKFIPKLAGIPLVEFAAQEIRIPWFAIGGIHASNLASVKQAGASKIVVSAALFDTDDPEEELSKLLRILDSN
;
A
#
# COMPACT_ATOMS: atom_id res chain seq x y z
N MET A 1 -4.62 -33.02 -12.83
CA MET A 1 -4.85 -34.10 -11.85
C MET A 1 -4.24 -35.43 -12.28
N PHE A 2 -4.79 -36.19 -13.25
CA PHE A 2 -4.10 -37.43 -13.69
C PHE A 2 -2.76 -37.18 -14.37
N GLN A 3 -2.60 -36.02 -15.02
CA GLN A 3 -1.32 -35.54 -15.59
C GLN A 3 -0.23 -35.24 -14.54
N GLU A 4 -0.57 -35.23 -13.24
CA GLU A 4 0.39 -35.03 -12.14
C GLU A 4 0.82 -36.38 -11.52
N LEU A 5 0.38 -37.50 -12.09
CA LEU A 5 0.89 -38.83 -11.75
C LEU A 5 1.95 -39.22 -12.77
N SER A 6 3.00 -39.91 -12.32
CA SER A 6 3.98 -40.53 -13.20
C SER A 6 3.30 -41.46 -14.22
N PRO A 7 3.86 -41.63 -15.44
CA PRO A 7 3.27 -42.50 -16.47
C PRO A 7 3.01 -43.92 -15.97
N GLY A 8 3.83 -44.43 -15.05
CA GLY A 8 3.63 -45.76 -14.48
C GLY A 8 2.48 -45.82 -13.48
N CYS A 9 2.41 -44.84 -12.59
CA CYS A 9 1.29 -44.74 -11.68
C CYS A 9 -0.05 -44.55 -12.41
N GLN A 10 -0.07 -43.80 -13.53
CA GLN A 10 -1.26 -43.66 -14.36
C GLN A 10 -1.73 -45.01 -14.92
N ARG A 11 -0.81 -45.84 -15.41
CA ARG A 11 -1.13 -47.19 -15.91
C ARG A 11 -1.63 -48.10 -14.79
N ALA A 12 -0.94 -48.15 -13.66
CA ALA A 12 -1.35 -48.95 -12.51
C ALA A 12 -2.76 -48.58 -12.03
N LEU A 13 -3.04 -47.27 -11.91
CA LEU A 13 -4.35 -46.77 -11.50
C LEU A 13 -5.44 -47.05 -12.56
N SER A 14 -5.09 -46.97 -13.84
CA SER A 14 -5.99 -47.33 -14.93
C SER A 14 -6.37 -48.81 -14.89
N ILE A 15 -5.40 -49.70 -14.68
CA ILE A 15 -5.62 -51.15 -14.60
C ILE A 15 -6.50 -51.47 -13.38
N ALA A 16 -6.20 -50.90 -12.21
CA ALA A 16 -7.01 -51.06 -11.01
C ALA A 16 -8.46 -50.57 -11.22
N GLY A 17 -8.64 -49.45 -11.93
CA GLY A 17 -9.96 -48.92 -12.29
C GLY A 17 -10.73 -49.82 -13.26
N ASN A 18 -10.05 -50.40 -14.25
CA ASN A 18 -10.66 -51.30 -15.23
C ASN A 18 -11.10 -52.63 -14.60
N LEU A 19 -10.23 -53.26 -13.79
CA LEU A 19 -10.58 -54.48 -13.07
C LEU A 19 -11.77 -54.25 -12.12
N ALA A 20 -11.83 -53.09 -11.48
CA ALA A 20 -12.97 -52.73 -10.64
C ALA A 20 -14.27 -52.60 -11.46
N LEU A 21 -14.21 -52.04 -12.67
CA LEU A 21 -15.36 -51.98 -13.58
C LEU A 21 -15.82 -53.37 -14.03
N GLU A 22 -14.89 -54.24 -14.42
CA GLU A 22 -15.16 -55.62 -14.88
C GLU A 22 -15.83 -56.45 -13.78
N GLU A 23 -15.37 -56.28 -12.53
CA GLU A 23 -15.96 -56.90 -11.34
C GLU A 23 -17.20 -56.18 -10.81
N LYS A 24 -17.69 -55.14 -11.51
CA LYS A 24 -18.87 -54.32 -11.14
C LYS A 24 -18.78 -53.66 -9.76
N LEU A 25 -17.56 -53.29 -9.36
CA LEU A 25 -17.28 -52.60 -8.11
C LEU A 25 -17.47 -51.08 -8.26
N VAL A 26 -17.86 -50.42 -7.17
CA VAL A 26 -18.11 -48.96 -7.16
C VAL A 26 -16.81 -48.15 -7.14
N LYS A 27 -15.72 -48.74 -6.62
CA LYS A 27 -14.36 -48.18 -6.55
C LYS A 27 -13.34 -49.33 -6.51
N PRO A 28 -12.06 -49.10 -6.86
CA PRO A 28 -11.02 -50.12 -6.68
C PRO A 28 -10.88 -50.53 -5.22
N THR A 29 -10.84 -51.84 -4.96
CA THR A 29 -10.51 -52.39 -3.64
C THR A 29 -9.00 -52.64 -3.55
N PRO A 30 -8.45 -52.99 -2.37
CA PRO A 30 -7.02 -53.30 -2.26
C PRO A 30 -6.55 -54.36 -3.27
N ARG A 31 -7.39 -55.37 -3.58
CA ARG A 31 -7.07 -56.40 -4.59
C ARG A 31 -6.84 -55.80 -5.99
N GLN A 32 -7.73 -54.95 -6.48
CA GLN A 32 -7.54 -54.33 -7.80
C GLN A 32 -6.38 -53.34 -7.82
N CYS A 33 -6.18 -52.58 -6.74
CA CYS A 33 -5.02 -51.69 -6.63
C CYS A 33 -3.70 -52.48 -6.66
N LEU A 34 -3.65 -53.62 -5.98
CA LEU A 34 -2.50 -54.52 -5.95
C LEU A 34 -2.21 -55.10 -7.34
N LEU A 35 -3.23 -55.62 -8.03
CA LEU A 35 -3.10 -56.12 -9.41
C LEU A 35 -2.63 -55.01 -10.37
N GLY A 36 -3.14 -53.79 -10.20
CA GLY A 36 -2.68 -52.62 -10.96
C GLY A 36 -1.21 -52.29 -10.74
N LEU A 37 -0.75 -52.33 -9.48
CA LEU A 37 0.67 -52.10 -9.14
C LEU A 37 1.58 -53.22 -9.65
N LEU A 38 1.11 -54.47 -9.66
CA LEU A 38 1.87 -55.63 -10.11
C LEU A 38 1.98 -55.75 -11.62
N ALA A 39 0.99 -55.21 -12.36
CA ALA A 39 1.00 -55.19 -13.82
C ALA A 39 2.18 -54.38 -14.39
N GLU A 40 2.75 -53.46 -13.60
CA GLU A 40 4.05 -52.85 -13.90
C GLU A 40 5.18 -53.77 -13.42
N GLY A 41 5.50 -54.81 -14.17
CA GLY A 41 6.44 -55.84 -13.73
C GLY A 41 7.88 -55.37 -13.45
N GLU A 42 8.26 -54.21 -13.96
CA GLU A 42 9.55 -53.55 -13.69
C GLU A 42 9.43 -52.39 -12.68
N GLY A 43 8.21 -52.13 -12.16
CA GLY A 43 7.95 -51.06 -11.22
C GLY A 43 8.47 -51.37 -9.82
N LEU A 44 8.99 -50.35 -9.13
CA LEU A 44 9.54 -50.48 -7.78
C LEU A 44 8.55 -51.11 -6.78
N ALA A 45 7.25 -50.83 -6.91
CA ALA A 45 6.22 -51.46 -6.09
C ALA A 45 6.18 -53.00 -6.23
N ALA A 46 6.30 -53.53 -7.46
CA ALA A 46 6.34 -54.97 -7.71
C ALA A 46 7.62 -55.62 -7.18
N VAL A 47 8.75 -54.90 -7.25
CA VAL A 47 10.03 -55.35 -6.67
C VAL A 47 9.92 -55.50 -5.16
N LEU A 48 9.33 -54.52 -4.45
CA LEU A 48 9.17 -54.59 -2.99
C LEU A 48 8.20 -55.69 -2.56
N LEU A 49 7.11 -55.89 -3.31
CA LEU A 49 6.18 -57.00 -3.06
C LEU A 49 6.87 -58.37 -3.20
N SER A 50 7.76 -58.52 -4.18
CA SER A 50 8.59 -59.72 -4.35
C SER A 50 9.57 -59.93 -3.20
N GLN A 51 10.24 -58.86 -2.75
CA GLN A 51 11.14 -58.90 -1.60
C GLN A 51 10.40 -59.20 -0.28
N ALA A 52 9.12 -58.83 -0.18
CA ALA A 52 8.27 -59.09 0.98
C ALA A 52 7.65 -60.50 1.01
N GLY A 53 7.92 -61.34 0.00
CA GLY A 53 7.49 -62.74 -0.02
C GLY A 53 6.68 -63.18 -1.24
N LEU A 54 6.34 -62.27 -2.16
CA LEU A 54 5.63 -62.66 -3.39
C LEU A 54 6.51 -63.54 -4.26
N THR A 55 6.11 -64.79 -4.46
CA THR A 55 6.90 -65.74 -5.26
C THR A 55 6.80 -65.44 -6.77
N THR A 56 7.87 -65.72 -7.52
CA THR A 56 7.90 -65.49 -8.98
C THR A 56 6.75 -66.19 -9.73
N PRO A 57 6.38 -67.45 -9.42
CA PRO A 57 5.21 -68.08 -10.04
C PRO A 57 3.92 -67.31 -9.77
N THR A 58 3.68 -66.86 -8.53
CA THR A 58 2.50 -66.07 -8.16
C THR A 58 2.50 -64.70 -8.83
N LEU A 59 3.66 -64.04 -8.93
CA LEU A 59 3.82 -62.75 -9.60
C LEU A 59 3.40 -62.82 -11.07
N VAL A 60 3.89 -63.83 -11.80
CA VAL A 60 3.55 -64.04 -13.21
C VAL A 60 2.04 -64.28 -13.37
N THR A 61 1.44 -65.13 -12.53
CA THR A 61 -0.02 -65.36 -12.54
C THR A 61 -0.80 -64.07 -12.31
N LEU A 62 -0.43 -63.26 -11.31
CA LEU A 62 -1.13 -62.01 -10.99
C LEU A 62 -0.92 -60.92 -12.05
N GLN A 63 0.23 -60.92 -12.75
CA GLN A 63 0.49 -60.04 -13.89
C GLN A 63 -0.37 -60.40 -15.10
N GLU A 64 -0.56 -61.70 -15.36
CA GLU A 64 -1.48 -62.20 -16.37
C GLU A 64 -2.94 -61.86 -16.01
N GLU A 65 -3.33 -61.99 -14.73
CA GLU A 65 -4.65 -61.57 -14.22
C GLU A 65 -4.86 -60.03 -14.32
N GLY A 66 -3.80 -59.24 -14.17
CA GLY A 66 -3.82 -57.79 -14.29
C GLY A 66 -3.71 -57.24 -15.72
N SER A 67 -3.48 -58.11 -16.71
CA SER A 67 -3.31 -57.73 -18.12
C SER A 67 -4.67 -57.55 -18.81
N THR A 68 -5.18 -56.32 -18.87
CA THR A 68 -6.47 -56.02 -19.52
C THR A 68 -6.35 -55.69 -21.02
N GLY A 69 -7.33 -56.11 -21.83
CA GLY A 69 -7.54 -55.71 -23.23
C GLY A 69 -8.06 -54.25 -23.40
N PRO A 70 -8.67 -53.86 -24.55
CA PRO A 70 -8.95 -52.45 -24.85
C PRO A 70 -9.89 -51.75 -23.87
N ILE A 71 -9.64 -50.45 -23.68
CA ILE A 71 -9.95 -49.62 -22.50
C ILE A 71 -11.39 -49.07 -22.46
N PRO A 72 -12.19 -49.31 -21.40
CA PRO A 72 -13.33 -48.45 -21.07
C PRO A 72 -12.88 -47.16 -20.34
N ALA A 73 -13.72 -46.12 -20.32
CA ALA A 73 -13.40 -44.82 -19.70
C ALA A 73 -13.40 -44.89 -18.15
N TRP A 74 -12.38 -45.54 -17.57
CA TRP A 74 -12.16 -45.73 -16.13
C TRP A 74 -12.12 -44.43 -15.31
N GLU A 75 -11.75 -43.31 -15.93
CA GLU A 75 -11.76 -41.98 -15.32
C GLU A 75 -13.15 -41.54 -14.82
N LYS A 76 -14.22 -42.23 -15.26
CA LYS A 76 -15.61 -42.00 -14.85
C LYS A 76 -16.04 -42.84 -13.63
N LEU A 77 -15.24 -43.81 -13.19
CA LEU A 77 -15.58 -44.61 -12.02
C LEU A 77 -15.49 -43.75 -10.73
N PRO A 78 -16.55 -43.71 -9.90
CA PRO A 78 -16.52 -43.00 -8.61
C PRO A 78 -15.33 -43.47 -7.74
N GLY A 79 -14.60 -42.53 -7.13
CA GLY A 79 -13.50 -42.84 -6.20
C GLY A 79 -12.10 -42.86 -6.80
N VAL A 80 -11.93 -43.12 -8.11
CA VAL A 80 -10.61 -43.13 -8.77
C VAL A 80 -9.91 -41.77 -8.69
N ARG A 81 -10.66 -40.67 -8.89
CA ARG A 81 -10.12 -39.30 -8.72
C ARG A 81 -9.74 -38.95 -7.28
N ASN A 82 -10.35 -39.61 -6.29
CA ASN A 82 -9.97 -39.42 -4.89
C ASN A 82 -8.67 -40.19 -4.62
N LEU A 83 -8.60 -41.44 -5.09
CA LEU A 83 -7.40 -42.26 -5.02
C LEU A 83 -6.19 -41.57 -5.68
N ALA A 84 -6.33 -41.03 -6.89
CA ALA A 84 -5.29 -40.26 -7.56
C ALA A 84 -4.74 -39.09 -6.72
N ARG A 85 -5.61 -38.34 -6.02
CA ARG A 85 -5.20 -37.23 -5.15
C ARG A 85 -4.44 -37.72 -3.92
N ARG A 86 -4.87 -38.83 -3.31
CA ARG A 86 -4.20 -39.45 -2.17
C ARG A 86 -2.82 -39.94 -2.56
N ILE A 87 -2.69 -40.55 -3.74
CA ILE A 87 -1.40 -41.01 -4.27
C ILE A 87 -0.43 -39.84 -4.46
N LEU A 88 -0.88 -38.75 -5.10
CA LEU A 88 -0.06 -37.55 -5.28
C LEU A 88 0.38 -36.96 -3.95
N ARG A 89 -0.52 -36.94 -2.96
CA ARG A 89 -0.21 -36.46 -1.61
C ARG A 89 0.80 -37.36 -0.91
N ALA A 90 0.59 -38.67 -0.90
CA ALA A 90 1.51 -39.62 -0.28
C ALA A 90 2.90 -39.58 -0.93
N SER A 91 2.97 -39.39 -2.25
CA SER A 91 4.25 -39.25 -2.97
C SER A 91 5.00 -37.98 -2.55
N LYS A 92 4.29 -36.87 -2.36
CA LYS A 92 4.88 -35.61 -1.86
C LYS A 92 5.30 -35.70 -0.39
N ASP A 93 4.40 -36.22 0.44
CA ASP A 93 4.54 -36.17 1.90
C ASP A 93 5.58 -37.21 2.38
N HIS A 94 5.67 -38.37 1.74
CA HIS A 94 6.54 -39.47 2.17
C HIS A 94 7.79 -39.68 1.31
N LEU A 95 7.71 -39.40 0.01
CA LEU A 95 8.79 -39.69 -0.94
C LEU A 95 9.49 -38.43 -1.46
N MET A 96 9.01 -37.23 -1.10
CA MET A 96 9.47 -35.94 -1.61
C MET A 96 9.39 -35.81 -3.14
N GLU A 97 8.51 -36.60 -3.77
CA GLU A 97 8.34 -36.62 -5.21
C GLU A 97 7.37 -35.53 -5.66
N SER A 98 7.68 -34.86 -6.77
CA SER A 98 6.86 -33.76 -7.28
C SER A 98 5.58 -34.25 -7.99
N GLU A 99 5.57 -35.51 -8.40
CA GLU A 99 4.47 -36.24 -9.05
C GLU A 99 4.03 -37.46 -8.24
N GLY A 100 2.83 -37.98 -8.53
CA GLY A 100 2.34 -39.21 -7.89
C GLY A 100 2.98 -40.47 -8.48
N THR A 101 3.67 -41.27 -7.66
CA THR A 101 4.43 -42.44 -8.10
C THR A 101 3.74 -43.77 -7.75
N SER A 102 4.11 -44.86 -8.43
CA SER A 102 3.62 -46.21 -8.11
C SER A 102 3.99 -46.62 -6.67
N LEU A 103 5.08 -46.09 -6.12
CA LEU A 103 5.47 -46.29 -4.72
C LEU A 103 4.53 -45.52 -3.77
N GLY A 104 4.21 -44.25 -4.06
CA GLY A 104 3.21 -43.51 -3.30
C GLY A 104 1.81 -44.15 -3.37
N PHE A 105 1.52 -44.87 -4.45
CA PHE A 105 0.30 -45.66 -4.57
C PHE A 105 0.33 -46.91 -3.67
N LEU A 106 1.48 -47.60 -3.57
CA LEU A 106 1.65 -48.68 -2.60
C LEU A 106 1.52 -48.20 -1.14
N PHE A 107 2.00 -46.99 -0.81
CA PHE A 107 1.77 -46.36 0.50
C PHE A 107 0.29 -46.17 0.82
N VAL A 108 -0.48 -45.59 -0.12
CA VAL A 108 -1.93 -45.39 0.06
C VAL A 108 -2.67 -46.72 0.19
N LEU A 109 -2.22 -47.78 -0.50
CA LEU A 109 -2.79 -49.11 -0.35
C LEU A 109 -2.61 -49.63 1.08
N MET A 110 -1.42 -49.49 1.64
CA MET A 110 -1.09 -50.09 2.95
C MET A 110 -1.57 -49.26 4.15
N GLU A 111 -1.51 -47.94 4.09
CA GLU A 111 -1.85 -47.10 5.25
C GLU A 111 -3.32 -46.72 5.29
N GLU A 112 -3.97 -46.77 4.14
CA GLU A 112 -5.12 -45.92 3.87
C GLU A 112 -6.30 -46.70 3.24
N MET A 113 -6.13 -47.99 2.92
CA MET A 113 -7.19 -48.86 2.42
C MET A 113 -7.49 -50.02 3.37
N GLU A 114 -8.76 -50.09 3.81
CA GLU A 114 -9.29 -51.18 4.63
C GLU A 114 -9.29 -52.51 3.85
N GLY A 115 -8.84 -53.60 4.48
CA GLY A 115 -8.72 -54.92 3.84
C GLY A 115 -7.39 -55.17 3.10
N ALA A 116 -6.45 -54.22 3.15
CA ALA A 116 -5.17 -54.33 2.43
C ALA A 116 -4.27 -55.42 3.00
N ARG A 117 -4.26 -55.61 4.32
CA ARG A 117 -3.45 -56.61 5.00
C ARG A 117 -3.86 -58.02 4.59
N GLU A 118 -5.15 -58.30 4.67
CA GLU A 118 -5.73 -59.59 4.30
C GLU A 118 -5.49 -59.90 2.81
N SER A 119 -5.59 -58.87 1.96
CA SER A 119 -5.34 -59.02 0.51
C SER A 119 -3.88 -59.38 0.21
N LEU A 120 -2.91 -58.76 0.89
CA LEU A 120 -1.49 -59.03 0.72
C LEU A 120 -1.08 -60.39 1.30
N GLU A 121 -1.57 -60.72 2.50
CA GLU A 121 -1.28 -62.01 3.14
C GLU A 121 -1.88 -63.18 2.33
N SER A 122 -3.03 -62.98 1.68
CA SER A 122 -3.66 -64.00 0.81
C SER A 122 -2.80 -64.45 -0.38
N ILE A 123 -1.86 -63.61 -0.82
CA ILE A 123 -0.93 -63.91 -1.93
C ILE A 123 0.49 -64.22 -1.45
N GLY A 124 0.67 -64.44 -0.14
CA GLY A 124 1.96 -64.80 0.46
C GLY A 124 2.90 -63.62 0.71
N VAL A 125 2.42 -62.38 0.63
CA VAL A 125 3.20 -61.18 0.98
C VAL A 125 3.07 -60.91 2.47
N GLY A 126 4.20 -60.94 3.19
CA GLY A 126 4.22 -60.63 4.62
C GLY A 126 4.01 -59.14 4.86
N TRP A 127 3.04 -58.79 5.72
CA TRP A 127 2.72 -57.41 6.03
C TRP A 127 3.88 -56.66 6.70
N GLU A 128 4.46 -57.22 7.77
CA GLU A 128 5.57 -56.61 8.51
C GLU A 128 6.85 -56.50 7.66
N PRO A 129 7.27 -57.52 6.89
CA PRO A 129 8.36 -57.40 5.93
C PRO A 129 8.14 -56.29 4.90
N LEU A 130 6.94 -56.17 4.33
CA LEU A 130 6.62 -55.14 3.35
C LEU A 130 6.67 -53.74 3.97
N GLN A 131 6.15 -53.57 5.19
CA GLN A 131 6.25 -52.30 5.92
C GLN A 131 7.71 -51.90 6.17
N ALA A 132 8.56 -52.85 6.56
CA ALA A 132 9.99 -52.58 6.74
C ALA A 132 10.68 -52.18 5.43
N LEU A 133 10.36 -52.88 4.33
CA LEU A 133 10.90 -52.57 3.00
C LEU A 133 10.45 -51.19 2.51
N LEU A 134 9.17 -50.83 2.69
CA LEU A 134 8.66 -49.50 2.37
C LEU A 134 9.33 -48.41 3.20
N LYS A 135 9.55 -48.65 4.50
CA LYS A 135 10.26 -47.72 5.37
C LYS A 135 11.70 -47.47 4.90
N ASN A 136 12.35 -48.47 4.30
CA ASN A 136 13.68 -48.33 3.70
C ASN A 136 13.66 -47.61 2.34
N GLN A 137 12.49 -47.45 1.71
CA GLN A 137 12.32 -46.64 0.49
C GLN A 137 11.95 -45.20 0.77
N LEU A 138 11.48 -44.90 1.99
CA LEU A 138 11.47 -43.52 2.45
C LEU A 138 12.91 -43.04 2.34
N PRO A 139 13.15 -41.79 1.87
CA PRO A 139 14.48 -41.23 1.91
C PRO A 139 15.01 -41.47 3.32
N GLU A 140 16.05 -42.30 3.46
CA GLU A 140 16.84 -42.33 4.69
C GLU A 140 17.21 -40.87 4.86
N GLY A 141 16.63 -40.24 5.89
CA GLY A 141 16.93 -38.85 6.18
C GLY A 141 18.44 -38.80 6.16
N LEU A 142 18.99 -38.09 5.17
CA LEU A 142 20.42 -37.93 5.00
C LEU A 142 20.94 -37.62 6.40
N ILE A 143 21.60 -38.58 7.05
CA ILE A 143 22.62 -38.25 8.02
C ILE A 143 23.74 -37.73 7.14
N LEU A 144 23.55 -36.51 6.65
CA LEU A 144 24.65 -35.59 6.54
C LEU A 144 25.38 -35.74 7.88
N GLU A 145 26.68 -36.07 7.87
CA GLU A 145 27.55 -35.44 8.88
C GLU A 145 27.00 -34.02 9.02
N SER A 146 26.45 -33.65 10.20
CA SER A 146 25.72 -32.39 10.40
C SER A 146 26.35 -31.36 9.49
N PRO A 147 25.67 -30.86 8.43
CA PRO A 147 26.23 -30.54 7.11
C PRO A 147 27.50 -29.72 7.17
N LEU A 148 28.65 -30.31 7.56
CA LEU A 148 29.65 -29.59 8.36
C LEU A 148 29.00 -28.37 9.00
N GLU A 149 28.10 -28.53 9.99
CA GLU A 149 27.09 -27.55 10.43
C GLU A 149 27.74 -26.17 10.57
N PHE A 150 27.89 -25.51 9.44
CA PHE A 150 27.66 -24.13 9.29
C PHE A 150 26.13 -24.12 9.28
N GLU A 151 25.54 -24.37 10.46
CA GLU A 151 24.79 -23.24 10.95
C GLU A 151 25.79 -22.09 10.80
N LEU A 152 25.66 -21.35 9.72
CA LEU A 152 25.97 -19.95 9.81
C LEU A 152 24.92 -19.45 10.83
N GLU A 153 25.07 -19.83 12.12
CA GLU A 153 24.58 -19.07 13.26
C GLU A 153 24.93 -17.61 12.96
N THR A 154 26.08 -17.37 12.31
CA THR A 154 26.52 -16.11 11.72
C THR A 154 25.63 -15.48 10.64
N ASP A 155 24.92 -16.22 9.76
CA ASP A 155 24.08 -15.63 8.69
C ASP A 155 22.67 -15.33 9.18
N ALA A 156 22.07 -16.23 9.97
CA ALA A 156 20.80 -15.97 10.65
C ALA A 156 20.97 -14.88 11.73
N SER A 157 22.09 -14.90 12.47
CA SER A 157 22.47 -13.83 13.41
C SER A 157 22.82 -12.54 12.67
N GLY A 158 23.53 -12.61 11.55
CA GLY A 158 23.88 -11.47 10.72
C GLY A 158 22.65 -10.78 10.13
N ALA A 159 21.73 -11.55 9.56
CA ALA A 159 20.43 -11.04 9.10
C ALA A 159 19.63 -10.46 10.27
N GLY A 160 19.57 -11.13 11.42
CA GLY A 160 18.91 -10.62 12.62
C GLY A 160 19.49 -9.30 13.11
N ARG A 161 20.82 -9.16 13.13
CA ARG A 161 21.54 -7.91 13.46
C ARG A 161 21.18 -6.78 12.49
N ILE A 162 21.18 -7.06 11.19
CA ILE A 162 20.82 -6.09 10.16
C ILE A 162 19.37 -5.64 10.35
N LEU A 163 18.46 -6.58 10.61
CA LEU A 163 17.05 -6.29 10.82
C LEU A 163 16.81 -5.46 12.11
N ASP A 164 17.44 -5.80 13.24
CA ASP A 164 17.34 -4.99 14.48
C ASP A 164 17.89 -3.56 14.25
N ALA A 165 19.09 -3.45 13.67
CA ALA A 165 19.72 -2.16 13.41
C ALA A 165 18.88 -1.29 12.45
N ALA A 166 18.38 -1.88 11.37
CA ALA A 166 17.52 -1.17 10.42
C ALA A 166 16.19 -0.75 11.05
N ALA A 167 15.56 -1.62 11.85
CA ALA A 167 14.34 -1.27 12.58
C ALA A 167 14.57 -0.12 13.57
N ASN A 168 15.69 -0.13 14.30
CA ASN A 168 16.07 0.96 15.19
C ASN A 168 16.24 2.28 14.42
N ARG A 169 16.98 2.27 13.29
CA ARG A 169 17.19 3.46 12.45
C ARG A 169 15.90 4.03 11.87
N VAL A 170 14.93 3.19 11.49
CA VAL A 170 13.61 3.68 11.06
C VAL A 170 12.91 4.41 12.21
N ARG A 171 12.88 3.83 13.41
CA ARG A 171 12.20 4.47 14.56
C ARG A 171 12.85 5.78 14.96
N GLU A 172 14.18 5.83 14.99
CA GLU A 172 14.94 7.03 15.33
C GLU A 172 14.80 8.10 14.24
N GLY A 173 14.91 7.73 12.97
CA GLY A 173 14.71 8.66 11.86
C GLY A 173 13.30 9.25 11.86
N LEU A 174 12.27 8.43 12.03
CA LEU A 174 10.88 8.91 12.18
C LEU A 174 10.68 9.78 13.42
N ARG A 175 11.40 9.50 14.51
CA ARG A 175 11.37 10.35 15.71
C ARG A 175 11.93 11.74 15.44
N VAL A 176 13.05 11.84 14.74
CA VAL A 176 13.63 13.14 14.35
C VAL A 176 12.70 13.89 13.40
N VAL A 177 12.06 13.19 12.46
CA VAL A 177 11.03 13.79 11.58
C VAL A 177 9.86 14.31 12.42
N GLU A 178 9.32 13.53 13.35
CA GLU A 178 8.26 13.94 14.29
C GLU A 178 8.66 15.20 15.07
N ASP A 179 9.86 15.23 15.65
CA ASP A 179 10.36 16.36 16.44
C ASP A 179 10.55 17.62 15.58
N TYR A 180 11.02 17.48 14.33
CA TYR A 180 11.10 18.59 13.39
C TYR A 180 9.71 19.18 13.10
N LEU A 181 8.73 18.34 12.80
CA LEU A 181 7.36 18.77 12.51
C LEU A 181 6.69 19.43 13.72
N ARG A 182 6.97 18.89 14.91
CA ARG A 182 6.42 19.36 16.18
C ARG A 182 7.03 20.66 16.67
N PHE A 183 8.35 20.77 16.66
CA PHE A 183 9.05 21.87 17.32
C PHE A 183 9.52 22.95 16.36
N HIS A 184 9.86 22.60 15.11
CA HIS A 184 10.27 23.59 14.12
C HIS A 184 9.09 24.11 13.30
N TRP A 185 8.24 23.23 12.78
CA TRP A 185 7.05 23.66 12.02
C TRP A 185 5.82 23.93 12.89
N ASN A 186 5.79 23.43 14.12
CA ASN A 186 4.66 23.56 15.03
C ASN A 186 3.32 23.17 14.37
N ASP A 187 3.37 22.14 13.52
CA ASP A 187 2.25 21.65 12.71
C ASP A 187 1.64 20.39 13.35
N PRO A 188 0.49 20.50 14.04
CA PRO A 188 -0.07 19.39 14.80
C PRO A 188 -0.57 18.26 13.89
N VAL A 189 -1.09 18.58 12.71
CA VAL A 189 -1.59 17.58 11.75
C VAL A 189 -0.44 16.72 11.20
N LEU A 190 0.66 17.35 10.79
CA LEU A 190 1.83 16.61 10.33
C LEU A 190 2.52 15.86 11.47
N THR A 191 2.55 16.42 12.68
CA THR A 191 3.07 15.75 13.87
C THR A 191 2.28 14.49 14.19
N GLU A 192 0.94 14.57 14.18
CA GLU A 192 0.04 13.44 14.37
C GLU A 192 0.29 12.36 13.31
N SER A 193 0.43 12.75 12.04
CA SER A 193 0.73 11.81 10.96
C SER A 193 2.08 11.10 11.13
N ALA A 194 3.15 11.82 11.48
CA ALA A 194 4.47 11.23 11.71
C ALA A 194 4.46 10.30 12.94
N LYS A 195 3.75 10.68 14.01
CA LYS A 195 3.56 9.84 15.20
C LYS A 195 2.80 8.55 14.86
N ASN A 196 1.73 8.64 14.06
CA ASN A 196 0.95 7.48 13.63
C ASN A 196 1.78 6.56 12.74
N PHE A 197 2.54 7.10 11.78
CA PHE A 197 3.48 6.30 10.99
C PHE A 197 4.46 5.55 11.90
N ARG A 198 5.10 6.25 12.86
CA ARG A 198 6.02 5.61 13.81
C ARG A 198 5.34 4.52 14.65
N HIS A 199 4.09 4.74 15.06
CA HIS A 199 3.30 3.75 15.81
C HIS A 199 2.94 2.53 14.96
N ASP A 200 2.42 2.74 13.77
CA ASP A 200 2.02 1.69 12.83
C ASP A 200 3.23 0.82 12.46
N PHE A 201 4.38 1.45 12.21
CA PHE A 201 5.64 0.74 11.98
C PHE A 201 6.03 -0.10 13.22
N GLN A 202 5.95 0.46 14.42
CA GLN A 202 6.25 -0.27 15.66
C GLN A 202 5.31 -1.48 15.85
N GLN A 203 4.03 -1.34 15.55
CA GLN A 203 3.06 -2.44 15.64
C GLN A 203 3.36 -3.53 14.61
N ALA A 204 3.71 -3.15 13.37
CA ALA A 204 4.03 -4.10 12.30
C ALA A 204 5.26 -4.96 12.61
N ILE A 205 6.26 -4.41 13.31
CA ILE A 205 7.48 -5.15 13.65
C ILE A 205 7.37 -5.94 14.97
N LEU A 206 6.36 -5.67 15.80
CA LEU A 206 6.20 -6.28 17.12
C LEU A 206 6.20 -7.81 17.12
N PRO A 207 5.50 -8.52 16.19
CA PRO A 207 5.51 -9.98 16.15
C PRO A 207 6.89 -10.60 15.93
N TYR A 208 7.83 -9.84 15.36
CA TYR A 208 9.17 -10.30 15.00
C TYR A 208 10.21 -10.01 16.08
N GLN A 209 9.84 -9.21 17.09
CA GLN A 209 10.78 -8.66 18.06
C GLN A 209 11.47 -9.72 18.92
N ALA A 210 10.72 -10.73 19.38
CA ALA A 210 11.25 -11.77 20.25
C ALA A 210 12.17 -12.76 19.52
N LYS A 211 11.96 -12.99 18.22
CA LYS A 211 12.68 -14.00 17.45
C LYS A 211 13.84 -13.41 16.63
N TRP A 212 13.62 -12.27 15.98
CA TRP A 212 14.56 -11.74 14.99
C TRP A 212 15.36 -10.54 15.49
N PHE A 213 14.83 -9.73 16.42
CA PHE A 213 15.49 -8.49 16.84
C PHE A 213 16.24 -8.63 18.17
N LEU A 214 15.53 -8.87 19.28
CA LEU A 214 16.13 -8.87 20.61
C LEU A 214 17.27 -9.88 20.79
N PRO A 215 17.17 -11.14 20.30
CA PRO A 215 18.24 -12.11 20.44
C PRO A 215 19.52 -11.74 19.67
N ASN A 216 19.39 -10.96 18.61
CA ASN A 216 20.49 -10.61 17.71
C ASN A 216 21.05 -9.22 17.97
N ARG A 217 20.56 -8.50 18.99
CA ARG A 217 21.09 -7.19 19.34
C ARG A 217 22.48 -7.33 19.96
N ASN A 218 23.50 -6.96 19.19
CA ASN A 218 24.89 -7.01 19.62
C ASN A 218 25.60 -5.70 19.28
N VAL A 219 25.79 -4.86 20.31
CA VAL A 219 26.45 -3.55 20.20
C VAL A 219 27.96 -3.69 20.38
N SER A 220 28.42 -4.61 21.23
CA SER A 220 29.83 -4.78 21.59
C SER A 220 30.71 -5.26 20.43
N GLU A 221 30.13 -5.96 19.46
CA GLU A 221 30.82 -6.49 18.27
C GLU A 221 30.37 -5.79 16.98
N ASP A 222 29.82 -4.57 17.09
CA ASP A 222 29.49 -3.75 15.93
C ASP A 222 30.75 -3.01 15.42
N VAL A 223 31.26 -3.49 14.29
CA VAL A 223 32.43 -2.91 13.60
C VAL A 223 32.17 -1.50 13.06
N GLY A 224 30.91 -1.06 13.01
CA GLY A 224 30.51 0.25 12.52
C GLY A 224 30.57 1.37 13.57
N LEU A 225 30.85 1.08 14.84
CA LEU A 225 30.79 2.08 15.93
C LEU A 225 31.75 3.27 15.73
N GLU A 226 32.92 3.01 15.15
CA GLU A 226 33.99 4.01 14.97
C GLU A 226 34.02 4.59 13.54
N ILE A 227 33.28 3.99 12.61
CA ILE A 227 33.27 4.41 11.19
C ILE A 227 32.29 5.58 11.05
N ARG A 228 32.84 6.79 10.97
CA ARG A 228 32.08 8.01 10.71
C ARG A 228 32.58 8.70 9.46
N THR A 229 31.67 9.23 8.67
CA THR A 229 32.03 10.09 7.54
C THR A 229 31.94 11.56 7.95
N GLU A 230 32.76 12.44 7.37
CA GLU A 230 32.70 13.89 7.65
C GLU A 230 31.30 14.48 7.38
N ALA A 231 30.62 13.98 6.33
CA ALA A 231 29.26 14.37 5.98
C ALA A 231 28.17 13.97 7.02
N GLU A 232 28.48 13.05 7.95
CA GLU A 232 27.59 12.76 9.08
C GLU A 232 27.74 13.75 10.24
N GLN A 233 28.89 14.45 10.33
CA GLN A 233 29.22 15.31 11.47
C GLN A 233 28.71 16.74 11.31
N THR A 234 28.51 17.19 10.07
CA THR A 234 28.10 18.57 9.77
C THR A 234 26.86 18.60 8.89
N ARG A 235 25.90 19.46 9.24
CA ARG A 235 24.72 19.78 8.43
C ARG A 235 24.58 21.29 8.35
N ASP A 236 24.26 21.79 7.17
CA ASP A 236 24.25 23.23 6.90
C ASP A 236 22.95 23.91 7.39
N SER A 237 21.85 23.16 7.47
CA SER A 237 20.57 23.69 7.94
C SER A 237 19.72 22.66 8.69
N ILE A 238 18.76 23.14 9.49
CA ILE A 238 17.76 22.28 10.13
C ILE A 238 16.91 21.51 9.09
N GLY A 239 16.68 22.09 7.91
CA GLY A 239 16.00 21.42 6.81
C GLY A 239 16.80 20.24 6.25
N ASP A 240 18.13 20.28 6.29
CA ASP A 240 18.97 19.16 5.86
C ASP A 240 18.96 18.02 6.86
N ILE A 241 18.72 18.30 8.15
CA ILE A 241 18.45 17.27 9.16
C ILE A 241 17.17 16.50 8.81
N LEU A 242 16.09 17.20 8.42
CA LEU A 242 14.86 16.56 7.99
C LEU A 242 15.09 15.64 6.78
N LYS A 243 15.73 16.17 5.72
CA LYS A 243 16.06 15.42 4.50
C LYS A 243 16.87 14.16 4.80
N ALA A 244 17.93 14.30 5.59
CA ALA A 244 18.82 13.21 5.94
C ALA A 244 18.09 12.08 6.67
N ASN A 245 17.21 12.41 7.62
CA ASN A 245 16.48 11.41 8.38
C ASN A 245 15.40 10.73 7.54
N LEU A 246 14.74 11.43 6.61
CA LEU A 246 13.84 10.80 5.64
C LEU A 246 14.59 9.80 4.75
N LYS A 247 15.78 10.15 4.24
CA LYS A 247 16.63 9.22 3.46
C LYS A 247 17.07 8.02 4.28
N ARG A 248 17.52 8.23 5.51
CA ARG A 248 17.91 7.16 6.43
C ARG A 248 16.75 6.19 6.71
N VAL A 249 15.53 6.71 6.88
CA VAL A 249 14.31 5.89 7.01
C VAL A 249 14.09 5.05 5.76
N GLN A 250 14.19 5.63 4.56
CA GLN A 250 14.00 4.93 3.28
C GLN A 250 15.03 3.82 3.07
N GLU A 251 16.32 4.09 3.32
CA GLU A 251 17.42 3.13 3.22
C GLU A 251 17.27 1.98 4.22
N SER A 252 16.83 2.30 5.44
CA SER A 252 16.62 1.30 6.49
C SER A 252 15.39 0.43 6.17
N LEU A 253 14.29 1.02 5.68
CA LEU A 253 13.13 0.27 5.19
C LEU A 253 13.50 -0.63 4.01
N ARG A 254 14.40 -0.19 3.13
CA ARG A 254 14.92 -1.02 2.04
C ARG A 254 15.69 -2.23 2.57
N SER A 255 16.51 -2.03 3.60
CA SER A 255 17.24 -3.12 4.27
C SER A 255 16.27 -4.11 4.92
N LEU A 256 15.24 -3.61 5.63
CA LEU A 256 14.19 -4.45 6.22
C LEU A 256 13.40 -5.22 5.16
N GLU A 257 13.06 -4.61 4.03
CA GLU A 257 12.36 -5.27 2.91
C GLU A 257 13.18 -6.41 2.31
N GLU A 258 14.48 -6.19 2.08
CA GLU A 258 15.34 -7.17 1.41
C GLU A 258 15.77 -8.31 2.33
N PHE A 259 16.34 -8.00 3.51
CA PHE A 259 16.75 -9.02 4.48
C PHE A 259 15.54 -9.69 5.15
N GLY A 260 14.39 -9.01 5.17
CA GLY A 260 13.14 -9.53 5.68
C GLY A 260 12.59 -10.72 4.89
N LYS A 261 13.08 -10.97 3.67
CA LYS A 261 12.70 -12.16 2.87
C LYS A 261 13.11 -13.47 3.55
N LEU A 262 14.04 -13.41 4.50
CA LEU A 262 14.47 -14.54 5.34
C LEU A 262 13.53 -14.81 6.53
N VAL A 263 12.62 -13.88 6.84
CA VAL A 263 11.71 -13.95 7.98
C VAL A 263 10.44 -14.72 7.62
N ASP A 264 9.61 -14.14 6.75
CA ASP A 264 8.42 -14.73 6.14
C ASP A 264 7.99 -13.92 4.92
N ARG A 265 6.93 -14.36 4.21
CA ARG A 265 6.42 -13.68 3.01
C ARG A 265 5.74 -12.33 3.29
N SER A 266 5.09 -12.19 4.45
CA SER A 266 4.29 -11.02 4.81
C SER A 266 5.14 -9.83 5.27
N PHE A 267 6.32 -10.07 5.84
CA PHE A 267 7.17 -9.02 6.40
C PHE A 267 7.71 -8.07 5.30
N PRO A 268 8.32 -8.54 4.20
CA PRO A 268 8.76 -7.66 3.10
C PRO A 268 7.63 -6.84 2.49
N GLU A 269 6.42 -7.43 2.35
CA GLU A 269 5.25 -6.72 1.82
C GLU A 269 4.85 -5.54 2.70
N GLN A 270 4.90 -5.71 4.03
CA GLN A 270 4.65 -4.64 4.98
C GLN A 270 5.74 -3.56 4.90
N MET A 271 7.02 -3.95 4.83
CA MET A 271 8.14 -2.99 4.73
C MET A 271 8.08 -2.18 3.43
N ALA A 272 7.69 -2.80 2.31
CA ALA A 272 7.47 -2.11 1.05
C ALA A 272 6.38 -1.04 1.16
N ARG A 273 5.26 -1.33 1.87
CA ARG A 273 4.19 -0.33 2.11
C ARG A 273 4.70 0.87 2.90
N PHE A 274 5.42 0.65 4.00
CA PHE A 274 6.03 1.74 4.78
C PHE A 274 7.06 2.52 3.94
N ARG A 275 7.81 1.84 3.07
CA ARG A 275 8.75 2.51 2.16
C ARG A 275 8.03 3.45 1.20
N TYR A 276 6.94 3.02 0.56
CA TYR A 276 6.14 3.91 -0.29
C TYR A 276 5.53 5.08 0.48
N GLN A 277 4.98 4.84 1.69
CA GLN A 277 4.50 5.90 2.56
C GLN A 277 5.60 6.93 2.90
N SER A 278 6.84 6.48 3.11
CA SER A 278 7.97 7.38 3.37
C SER A 278 8.35 8.24 2.17
N TYR A 279 8.15 7.77 0.94
CA TYR A 279 8.36 8.58 -0.27
C TYR A 279 7.29 9.65 -0.44
N ASP A 280 6.03 9.31 -0.19
CA ASP A 280 4.93 10.28 -0.23
C ASP A 280 5.12 11.35 0.84
N LEU A 281 5.51 10.95 2.05
CA LEU A 281 5.85 11.86 3.13
C LEU A 281 7.00 12.80 2.71
N GLU A 282 8.12 12.26 2.22
CA GLU A 282 9.25 13.08 1.76
C GLU A 282 8.81 14.08 0.69
N LYS A 283 8.11 13.62 -0.35
CA LYS A 283 7.65 14.48 -1.45
C LYS A 283 6.82 15.65 -0.92
N ASN A 284 5.88 15.39 -0.01
CA ASN A 284 5.01 16.42 0.55
C ASN A 284 5.76 17.40 1.45
N LEU A 285 6.69 16.91 2.27
CA LEU A 285 7.50 17.75 3.14
C LEU A 285 8.50 18.60 2.35
N MET A 286 9.15 18.02 1.34
CA MET A 286 10.12 18.73 0.50
C MET A 286 9.47 19.85 -0.31
N ALA A 287 8.28 19.60 -0.86
CA ALA A 287 7.52 20.63 -1.56
C ALA A 287 7.19 21.84 -0.67
N ARG A 288 7.07 21.65 0.64
CA ARG A 288 6.87 22.76 1.61
C ARG A 288 8.16 23.45 2.02
N LEU A 289 9.26 22.69 2.08
CA LEU A 289 10.56 23.21 2.51
C LEU A 289 11.19 24.13 1.45
N THR A 290 11.09 23.75 0.18
CA THR A 290 11.80 24.46 -0.91
C THR A 290 11.01 25.61 -1.52
N ARG A 291 9.73 25.77 -1.17
CA ARG A 291 8.84 26.73 -1.83
C ARG A 291 8.45 27.87 -0.92
N GLU A 292 8.76 29.07 -1.37
CA GLU A 292 8.07 30.25 -0.87
C GLU A 292 6.58 30.15 -1.23
N ASN A 293 5.75 30.42 -0.23
CA ASN A 293 4.30 30.39 -0.40
C ASN A 293 3.77 31.82 -0.20
N PRO A 294 3.53 32.58 -1.29
CA PRO A 294 3.11 33.97 -1.20
C PRO A 294 1.75 34.13 -0.49
N PHE A 295 0.92 33.09 -0.41
CA PHE A 295 -0.31 33.10 0.38
C PHE A 295 -0.08 33.27 1.89
N LYS A 296 1.15 33.08 2.39
CA LYS A 296 1.48 33.38 3.81
C LYS A 296 1.28 34.86 4.13
N GLN A 297 1.59 35.76 3.19
CA GLN A 297 1.49 37.21 3.38
C GLN A 297 0.12 37.75 2.97
N ALA A 298 -0.57 37.09 2.03
CA ALA A 298 -1.91 37.50 1.58
C ALA A 298 -2.96 37.48 2.70
N ARG A 299 -3.83 38.49 2.74
CA ARG A 299 -4.89 38.64 3.77
C ARG A 299 -6.27 38.74 3.15
N ILE A 300 -6.41 39.47 2.04
CA ILE A 300 -7.67 39.63 1.32
C ILE A 300 -7.65 38.86 0.01
N TYR A 301 -8.55 37.89 -0.07
CA TYR A 301 -8.77 37.07 -1.26
C TYR A 301 -10.11 37.44 -1.88
N CYS A 302 -10.10 37.86 -3.14
CA CYS A 302 -11.29 38.23 -3.87
C CYS A 302 -11.75 37.10 -4.82
N LEU A 303 -13.05 36.77 -4.80
CA LEU A 303 -13.68 35.93 -5.84
C LEU A 303 -14.42 36.80 -6.83
N LEU A 304 -14.06 36.66 -8.09
CA LEU A 304 -14.68 37.36 -9.21
C LEU A 304 -15.47 36.38 -10.08
N ASN A 305 -16.79 36.55 -10.12
CA ASN A 305 -17.69 35.73 -10.92
C ASN A 305 -18.19 36.46 -12.17
N ARG A 306 -18.96 35.75 -13.02
CA ARG A 306 -19.52 36.33 -14.26
C ARG A 306 -20.43 37.54 -13.98
N GLU A 307 -21.36 37.41 -13.04
CA GLU A 307 -22.32 38.48 -12.69
C GLU A 307 -21.60 39.77 -12.28
N GLN A 308 -20.54 39.66 -11.48
CA GLN A 308 -19.72 40.78 -11.05
C GLN A 308 -18.93 41.41 -12.20
N LEU A 309 -18.35 40.58 -13.08
CA LEU A 309 -17.67 41.05 -14.29
C LEU A 309 -18.63 41.79 -15.22
N GLU A 310 -19.86 41.30 -15.38
CA GLU A 310 -20.89 41.95 -16.21
C GLU A 310 -21.36 43.27 -15.58
N LYS A 311 -21.56 43.30 -14.27
CA LYS A 311 -22.03 44.47 -13.53
C LYS A 311 -20.99 45.59 -13.43
N THR A 312 -19.74 45.23 -13.14
CA THR A 312 -18.69 46.20 -12.78
C THR A 312 -17.58 46.34 -13.83
N GLY A 313 -17.53 45.43 -14.81
CA GLY A 313 -16.42 45.32 -15.74
C GLY A 313 -15.11 44.94 -15.06
N LEU A 314 -14.01 45.03 -15.81
CA LEU A 314 -12.67 44.86 -15.25
C LEU A 314 -12.16 46.08 -14.49
N HIS A 315 -12.80 47.25 -14.66
CA HIS A 315 -12.31 48.50 -14.06
C HIS A 315 -12.38 48.49 -12.52
N ALA A 316 -13.43 47.89 -11.94
CA ALA A 316 -13.51 47.72 -10.48
C ALA A 316 -12.37 46.84 -9.95
N LEU A 317 -12.03 45.76 -10.66
CA LEU A 317 -10.87 44.94 -10.33
C LEU A 317 -9.58 45.75 -10.44
N GLU A 318 -9.37 46.51 -11.52
CA GLU A 318 -8.18 47.35 -11.69
C GLU A 318 -7.95 48.31 -10.52
N ARG A 319 -9.03 48.95 -10.05
CA ARG A 319 -9.03 49.82 -8.86
C ARG A 319 -8.57 49.06 -7.61
N LEU A 320 -9.17 47.88 -7.35
CA LEU A 320 -8.78 47.02 -6.21
C LEU A 320 -7.31 46.57 -6.28
N LEU A 321 -6.83 46.17 -7.47
CA LEU A 321 -5.45 45.73 -7.67
C LEU A 321 -4.44 46.85 -7.35
N ARG A 322 -4.75 48.10 -7.74
CA ARG A 322 -3.91 49.26 -7.43
C ARG A 322 -3.89 49.62 -5.95
N ASN A 323 -4.93 49.26 -5.21
CA ASN A 323 -5.07 49.50 -3.78
C ASN A 323 -4.67 48.30 -2.91
N GLY A 324 -3.84 47.40 -3.45
CA GLY A 324 -3.19 46.36 -2.66
C GLY A 324 -4.04 45.11 -2.41
N LEU A 325 -4.98 44.76 -3.30
CA LEU A 325 -5.63 43.45 -3.25
C LEU A 325 -4.59 42.33 -3.40
N ASP A 326 -4.57 41.37 -2.46
CA ASP A 326 -3.54 40.33 -2.42
C ASP A 326 -3.79 39.19 -3.41
N VAL A 327 -5.06 38.77 -3.55
CA VAL A 327 -5.44 37.64 -4.41
C VAL A 327 -6.73 37.93 -5.15
N VAL A 328 -6.77 37.59 -6.44
CA VAL A 328 -7.99 37.50 -7.23
C VAL A 328 -8.16 36.10 -7.81
N GLN A 329 -9.35 35.53 -7.63
CA GLN A 329 -9.74 34.29 -8.29
C GLN A 329 -10.82 34.51 -9.32
N LEU A 330 -10.56 34.03 -10.54
CA LEU A 330 -11.56 33.96 -11.59
C LEU A 330 -12.44 32.71 -11.39
N ARG A 331 -13.72 32.93 -11.07
CA ARG A 331 -14.71 31.89 -10.80
C ARG A 331 -15.96 32.06 -11.68
N MET A 332 -15.85 31.69 -12.95
CA MET A 332 -16.97 31.72 -13.90
C MET A 332 -17.53 30.31 -14.12
N LYS A 333 -18.38 29.83 -13.20
CA LYS A 333 -19.03 28.53 -13.36
C LYS A 333 -19.94 28.53 -14.58
N GLY A 334 -19.84 27.48 -15.40
CA GLY A 334 -20.61 27.34 -16.64
C GLY A 334 -20.08 28.17 -17.83
N ALA A 335 -18.96 28.88 -17.69
CA ALA A 335 -18.31 29.52 -18.83
C ALA A 335 -17.60 28.50 -19.72
N GLY A 336 -17.60 28.76 -21.04
CA GLY A 336 -16.84 27.97 -21.99
C GLY A 336 -15.34 28.28 -21.92
N ASP A 337 -14.50 27.33 -22.33
CA ASP A 337 -13.04 27.43 -22.22
C ASP A 337 -12.46 28.69 -22.90
N ARG A 338 -12.99 29.09 -24.05
CA ARG A 338 -12.55 30.31 -24.76
C ARG A 338 -12.78 31.57 -23.94
N GLU A 339 -13.91 31.65 -23.23
CA GLU A 339 -14.27 32.79 -22.41
C GLU A 339 -13.42 32.83 -21.13
N LEU A 340 -13.23 31.67 -20.47
CA LEU A 340 -12.32 31.55 -19.33
C LEU A 340 -10.89 31.97 -19.69
N LEU A 341 -10.37 31.55 -20.85
CA LEU A 341 -9.06 31.96 -21.34
C LEU A 341 -9.00 33.46 -21.62
N MET A 342 -10.03 34.02 -22.27
CA MET A 342 -10.08 35.45 -22.56
C MET A 342 -10.02 36.28 -21.28
N PHE A 343 -10.88 36.00 -20.30
CA PHE A 343 -10.88 36.76 -19.03
C PHE A 343 -9.64 36.44 -18.19
N GLY A 344 -9.19 35.18 -18.15
CA GLY A 344 -7.99 34.79 -17.43
C GLY A 344 -6.74 35.52 -17.92
N ASN A 345 -6.56 35.64 -19.25
CA ASN A 345 -5.45 36.39 -19.83
C ASN A 345 -5.55 37.90 -19.52
N LYS A 346 -6.73 38.50 -19.65
CA LYS A 346 -6.93 39.91 -19.30
C LYS A 346 -6.60 40.19 -17.83
N ILE A 347 -7.07 39.34 -16.91
CA ILE A 347 -6.77 39.50 -15.49
C ILE A 347 -5.28 39.26 -15.22
N ARG A 348 -4.65 38.29 -15.89
CA ARG A 348 -3.21 38.05 -15.78
C ARG A 348 -2.38 39.28 -16.18
N GLU A 349 -2.75 39.95 -17.27
CA GLU A 349 -2.10 41.20 -17.70
C GLU A 349 -2.22 42.31 -16.66
N LEU A 350 -3.35 42.39 -15.96
CA LEU A 350 -3.56 43.35 -14.87
C LEU A 350 -2.73 43.00 -13.64
N THR A 351 -2.75 41.74 -13.21
CA THR A 351 -2.03 41.29 -12.01
C THR A 351 -0.52 41.23 -12.20
N GLN A 352 0.01 41.12 -13.42
CA GLN A 352 1.45 41.20 -13.69
C GLN A 352 2.08 42.55 -13.32
N LYS A 353 1.26 43.59 -13.21
CA LYS A 353 1.70 44.95 -12.86
C LYS A 353 1.67 45.19 -11.34
N THR A 354 1.29 44.18 -10.56
CA THR A 354 1.13 44.25 -9.11
C THR A 354 1.72 43.00 -8.45
N ASN A 355 1.70 42.94 -7.12
CA ASN A 355 2.04 41.72 -6.37
C ASN A 355 0.82 40.79 -6.16
N THR A 356 -0.27 41.04 -6.88
CA THR A 356 -1.52 40.29 -6.70
C THR A 356 -1.43 38.92 -7.35
N LEU A 357 -1.80 37.88 -6.61
CA LEU A 357 -1.87 36.51 -7.12
C LEU A 357 -3.14 36.30 -7.94
N LEU A 358 -2.99 35.70 -9.12
CA LEU A 358 -4.10 35.19 -9.92
C LEU A 358 -4.35 33.72 -9.63
N VAL A 359 -5.61 33.39 -9.31
CA VAL A 359 -6.08 32.02 -9.13
C VAL A 359 -7.17 31.68 -10.14
N ILE A 360 -7.10 30.48 -10.72
CA ILE A 360 -8.20 29.94 -11.53
C ILE A 360 -8.96 28.89 -10.72
N ASN A 361 -10.29 28.97 -10.75
CA ASN A 361 -11.17 28.03 -10.06
C ASN A 361 -11.39 26.76 -10.89
N ASP A 362 -11.37 25.59 -10.25
CA ASP A 362 -11.69 24.23 -10.71
C ASP A 362 -10.86 23.67 -11.90
N ARG A 363 -10.11 24.51 -12.65
CA ARG A 363 -9.48 24.19 -13.94
C ARG A 363 -7.95 24.32 -13.95
N PRO A 364 -7.19 23.27 -13.55
CA PRO A 364 -5.72 23.29 -13.56
C PRO A 364 -5.09 23.47 -14.95
N ASP A 365 -5.76 22.98 -15.99
CA ASP A 365 -5.37 23.12 -17.39
C ASP A 365 -5.43 24.58 -17.83
N ILE A 366 -6.55 25.27 -17.57
CA ILE A 366 -6.72 26.69 -17.87
C ILE A 366 -5.73 27.53 -17.05
N ALA A 367 -5.58 27.23 -15.74
CA ALA A 367 -4.61 27.88 -14.87
C ALA A 367 -3.20 27.86 -15.48
N ARG A 368 -2.81 26.73 -16.08
CA ARG A 368 -1.48 26.55 -16.67
C ARG A 368 -1.33 27.34 -17.97
N VAL A 369 -2.37 27.34 -18.82
CA VAL A 369 -2.35 28.08 -20.09
C VAL A 369 -2.25 29.59 -19.85
N VAL A 370 -3.00 30.13 -18.88
CA VAL A 370 -2.99 31.57 -18.55
C VAL A 370 -1.83 31.98 -17.64
N ARG A 371 -0.97 31.03 -17.24
CA ARG A 371 0.15 31.25 -16.30
C ARG A 371 -0.34 31.88 -14.98
N ALA A 372 -1.42 31.33 -14.44
CA ALA A 372 -1.90 31.69 -13.10
C ALA A 372 -0.92 31.22 -12.02
N ASP A 373 -0.91 31.91 -10.89
CA ASP A 373 -0.05 31.61 -9.76
C ASP A 373 -0.58 30.39 -8.97
N ALA A 374 -1.90 30.18 -9.00
CA ALA A 374 -2.53 29.02 -8.39
C ALA A 374 -3.78 28.52 -9.12
N VAL A 375 -4.19 27.30 -8.78
CA VAL A 375 -5.53 26.77 -9.01
C VAL A 375 -6.21 26.47 -7.67
N HIS A 376 -7.51 26.74 -7.57
CA HIS A 376 -8.31 26.38 -6.41
C HIS A 376 -9.35 25.32 -6.78
N LEU A 377 -9.47 24.30 -5.95
CA LEU A 377 -10.33 23.14 -6.18
C LEU A 377 -11.41 23.04 -5.10
N GLY A 378 -12.60 22.61 -5.47
CA GLY A 378 -13.62 22.08 -4.58
C GLY A 378 -13.41 20.60 -4.28
N GLN A 379 -14.25 20.07 -3.38
CA GLN A 379 -14.20 18.66 -2.97
C GLN A 379 -14.65 17.68 -4.06
N GLU A 380 -15.47 18.14 -5.01
CA GLU A 380 -16.00 17.35 -6.13
C GLU A 380 -15.19 17.53 -7.43
N ASP A 381 -14.12 18.34 -7.38
CA ASP A 381 -13.23 18.56 -8.53
C ASP A 381 -12.12 17.50 -8.57
N LEU A 382 -11.13 17.68 -9.45
CA LEU A 382 -9.99 16.76 -9.52
C LEU A 382 -9.30 16.61 -8.15
N PRO A 383 -8.97 15.37 -7.73
CA PRO A 383 -8.15 15.17 -6.53
C PRO A 383 -6.81 15.92 -6.63
N LEU A 384 -6.28 16.40 -5.50
CA LEU A 384 -5.02 17.17 -5.45
C LEU A 384 -3.87 16.50 -6.20
N SER A 385 -3.73 15.18 -6.06
CA SER A 385 -2.70 14.39 -6.73
C SER A 385 -2.81 14.42 -8.25
N GLN A 386 -4.04 14.38 -8.79
CA GLN A 386 -4.31 14.43 -10.22
C GLN A 386 -4.17 15.85 -10.77
N ALA A 387 -4.69 16.85 -10.04
CA ALA A 387 -4.51 18.25 -10.40
C ALA A 387 -3.02 18.63 -10.48
N ARG A 388 -2.18 18.08 -9.59
CA ARG A 388 -0.72 18.28 -9.61
C ARG A 388 -0.05 17.79 -10.90
N LEU A 389 -0.55 16.71 -11.52
CA LEU A 389 -0.01 16.22 -12.81
C LEU A 389 -0.21 17.24 -13.93
N ILE A 390 -1.34 17.95 -13.91
CA ILE A 390 -1.70 18.95 -14.91
C ILE A 390 -1.01 20.29 -14.60
N ALA A 391 -1.14 20.76 -13.36
CA ALA A 391 -0.61 22.03 -12.88
C ALA A 391 0.92 22.09 -12.93
N GLY A 392 1.59 20.93 -12.91
CA GLY A 392 3.03 20.81 -12.87
C GLY A 392 3.57 21.05 -11.45
N PRO A 393 4.91 21.05 -11.30
CA PRO A 393 5.51 21.17 -9.99
C PRO A 393 5.21 22.54 -9.38
N GLU A 394 5.41 23.64 -10.09
CA GLU A 394 5.53 24.98 -9.47
C GLU A 394 4.20 25.63 -9.05
N MET A 395 3.11 25.41 -9.79
CA MET A 395 1.84 26.08 -9.53
C MET A 395 1.28 25.72 -8.15
N LEU A 396 0.76 26.71 -7.42
CA LEU A 396 0.17 26.46 -6.12
C LEU A 396 -1.23 25.87 -6.28
N ILE A 397 -1.60 24.92 -5.42
CA ILE A 397 -2.92 24.28 -5.45
C ILE A 397 -3.58 24.47 -4.09
N GLY A 398 -4.73 25.17 -4.09
CA GLY A 398 -5.58 25.29 -2.92
C GLY A 398 -6.82 24.40 -3.04
N ILE A 399 -7.41 24.05 -1.90
CA ILE A 399 -8.64 23.27 -1.86
C ILE A 399 -9.63 23.81 -0.83
N SER A 400 -10.92 23.79 -1.13
CA SER A 400 -11.98 24.10 -0.18
C SER A 400 -12.11 23.00 0.88
N SER A 401 -12.44 23.35 2.12
CA SER A 401 -12.72 22.40 3.21
C SER A 401 -13.95 22.84 4.00
N HIS A 402 -14.83 21.88 4.26
CA HIS A 402 -16.15 22.07 4.87
C HIS A 402 -16.27 21.42 6.26
N ASN A 403 -15.24 20.69 6.70
CA ASN A 403 -15.14 20.08 8.02
C ASN A 403 -13.67 19.86 8.42
N GLN A 404 -13.45 19.36 9.64
CA GLN A 404 -12.12 19.18 10.21
C GLN A 404 -11.32 18.12 9.46
N GLU A 405 -11.98 17.02 9.07
CA GLU A 405 -11.38 15.88 8.38
C GLU A 405 -10.85 16.27 6.99
N GLN A 406 -11.62 17.06 6.23
CA GLN A 406 -11.22 17.59 4.93
C GLN A 406 -10.01 18.52 5.08
N ALA A 407 -10.01 19.40 6.09
CA ALA A 407 -8.90 20.31 6.33
C ALA A 407 -7.61 19.56 6.68
N LYS A 408 -7.67 18.56 7.59
CA LYS A 408 -6.53 17.70 7.91
C LYS A 408 -6.05 16.93 6.67
N THR A 409 -6.97 16.34 5.92
CA THR A 409 -6.65 15.58 4.69
C THR A 409 -5.95 16.46 3.65
N ALA A 410 -6.40 17.70 3.45
CA ALA A 410 -5.77 18.65 2.55
C ALA A 410 -4.31 18.95 2.94
N VAL A 411 -4.03 19.11 4.24
CA VAL A 411 -2.65 19.25 4.75
C VAL A 411 -1.84 18.00 4.39
N LEU A 412 -2.34 16.80 4.72
CA LEU A 412 -1.62 15.54 4.47
C LEU A 412 -1.35 15.27 2.99
N GLN A 413 -2.28 15.68 2.11
CA GLN A 413 -2.15 15.57 0.66
C GLN A 413 -1.27 16.67 0.02
N GLY A 414 -0.73 17.60 0.82
CA GLY A 414 0.21 18.60 0.34
C GLY A 414 -0.44 19.81 -0.34
N ALA A 415 -1.67 20.17 0.05
CA ALA A 415 -2.27 21.44 -0.38
C ALA A 415 -1.38 22.63 0.00
N ASN A 416 -1.33 23.65 -0.86
CA ASN A 416 -0.55 24.86 -0.61
C ASN A 416 -1.33 25.87 0.24
N TYR A 417 -2.66 25.88 0.16
CA TYR A 417 -3.53 26.66 1.02
C TYR A 417 -4.94 26.06 1.08
N ILE A 418 -5.75 26.45 2.06
CA ILE A 418 -7.11 25.91 2.26
C ILE A 418 -8.15 27.05 2.31
N GLY A 419 -9.31 26.85 1.70
CA GLY A 419 -10.49 27.69 1.91
C GLY A 419 -11.40 27.07 2.98
N ILE A 420 -11.55 27.71 4.14
CA ILE A 420 -12.33 27.22 5.28
C ILE A 420 -13.73 27.84 5.29
N GLY A 421 -14.76 27.06 4.99
CA GLY A 421 -16.13 27.56 5.02
C GLY A 421 -17.15 26.62 4.37
N PRO A 422 -18.38 27.07 4.11
CA PRO A 422 -18.87 28.44 4.34
C PRO A 422 -18.99 28.74 5.84
N VAL A 423 -18.54 29.94 6.25
CA VAL A 423 -18.69 30.42 7.64
C VAL A 423 -20.13 30.89 7.89
N PHE A 424 -20.69 31.67 6.98
CA PHE A 424 -22.06 32.19 7.03
C PHE A 424 -22.87 31.78 5.79
N PRO A 425 -24.21 31.88 5.83
CA PRO A 425 -25.03 31.74 4.63
C PRO A 425 -24.55 32.70 3.54
N SER A 426 -24.54 32.25 2.29
CA SER A 426 -24.20 33.08 1.14
C SER A 426 -25.23 32.93 0.04
N LYS A 427 -25.50 34.02 -0.68
CA LYS A 427 -26.33 34.00 -1.89
C LYS A 427 -25.64 33.28 -3.07
N THR A 428 -24.31 33.12 -3.02
CA THR A 428 -23.51 32.61 -4.15
C THR A 428 -23.46 31.08 -4.24
N LYS A 429 -23.80 30.36 -3.17
CA LYS A 429 -23.91 28.88 -3.15
C LYS A 429 -24.75 28.45 -1.94
N PHE A 430 -25.85 27.73 -2.17
CA PHE A 430 -26.61 27.08 -1.09
C PHE A 430 -25.82 25.88 -0.55
N ILE A 431 -25.64 25.84 0.77
CA ILE A 431 -24.97 24.74 1.45
C ILE A 431 -25.85 24.34 2.65
N PRO A 432 -26.36 23.10 2.69
CA PRO A 432 -27.36 22.68 3.68
C PRO A 432 -26.81 22.63 5.11
N LYS A 433 -25.50 22.43 5.27
CA LYS A 433 -24.81 22.47 6.57
C LYS A 433 -23.62 23.43 6.49
N LEU A 434 -23.73 24.56 7.17
CA LEU A 434 -22.63 25.51 7.26
C LEU A 434 -21.54 24.93 8.17
N ALA A 435 -20.28 25.19 7.82
CA ALA A 435 -19.16 24.87 8.68
C ALA A 435 -19.15 25.76 9.93
N GLY A 436 -19.49 27.04 9.75
CA GLY A 436 -19.63 28.00 10.85
C GLY A 436 -18.31 28.45 11.46
N ILE A 437 -18.43 29.31 12.48
CA ILE A 437 -17.33 29.77 13.32
C ILE A 437 -16.51 28.61 13.95
N PRO A 438 -17.10 27.49 14.41
CA PRO A 438 -16.32 26.40 15.01
C PRO A 438 -15.24 25.80 14.08
N LEU A 439 -15.47 25.78 12.76
CA LEU A 439 -14.42 25.31 11.84
C LEU A 439 -13.27 26.32 11.70
N VAL A 440 -13.55 27.61 11.85
CA VAL A 440 -12.52 28.66 11.86
C VAL A 440 -11.65 28.53 13.12
N GLU A 441 -12.27 28.33 14.29
CA GLU A 441 -11.57 28.10 15.55
C GLU A 441 -10.67 26.87 15.48
N PHE A 442 -11.19 25.77 14.93
CA PHE A 442 -10.40 24.58 14.64
C PHE A 442 -9.23 24.88 13.71
N ALA A 443 -9.46 25.61 12.61
CA ALA A 443 -8.40 25.92 11.66
C ALA A 443 -7.30 26.78 12.29
N ALA A 444 -7.65 27.73 13.16
CA ALA A 444 -6.69 28.53 13.90
C ALA A 444 -5.82 27.67 14.85
N GLN A 445 -6.42 26.68 15.50
CA GLN A 445 -5.71 25.79 16.43
C GLN A 445 -4.83 24.78 15.68
N GLU A 446 -5.32 24.19 14.60
CA GLU A 446 -4.74 22.96 14.02
C GLU A 446 -4.02 23.16 12.67
N ILE A 447 -4.34 24.20 11.89
CA ILE A 447 -3.84 24.35 10.52
C ILE A 447 -2.71 25.38 10.46
N ARG A 448 -1.57 25.00 9.87
CA ARG A 448 -0.37 25.86 9.74
C ARG A 448 -0.02 26.31 8.32
N ILE A 449 -0.48 25.58 7.30
CA ILE A 449 -0.43 26.13 5.93
C ILE A 449 -1.40 27.31 5.82
N PRO A 450 -1.20 28.25 4.87
CA PRO A 450 -2.12 29.36 4.68
C PRO A 450 -3.56 28.88 4.53
N TRP A 451 -4.49 29.51 5.23
CA TRP A 451 -5.90 29.21 5.12
C TRP A 451 -6.71 30.51 5.16
N PHE A 452 -7.84 30.53 4.46
CA PHE A 452 -8.71 31.69 4.33
C PHE A 452 -10.13 31.32 4.75
N ALA A 453 -10.71 32.09 5.67
CA ALA A 453 -12.11 31.94 6.00
C ALA A 453 -12.98 32.43 4.82
N ILE A 454 -13.97 31.66 4.41
CA ILE A 454 -14.81 31.94 3.23
C ILE A 454 -16.30 31.73 3.52
N GLY A 455 -17.15 32.53 2.87
CA GLY A 455 -18.59 32.29 2.81
C GLY A 455 -19.39 33.29 3.64
N GLY A 456 -20.06 34.21 2.96
CA GLY A 456 -20.93 35.21 3.59
C GLY A 456 -20.21 36.21 4.50
N ILE A 457 -18.92 36.46 4.27
CA ILE A 457 -18.12 37.40 5.07
C ILE A 457 -18.27 38.82 4.49
N HIS A 458 -18.53 39.79 5.36
CA HIS A 458 -18.64 41.22 5.09
C HIS A 458 -18.21 42.02 6.33
N ALA A 459 -18.01 43.34 6.19
CA ALA A 459 -17.49 44.17 7.28
C ALA A 459 -18.29 44.05 8.61
N SER A 460 -19.60 43.83 8.54
CA SER A 460 -20.48 43.69 9.71
C SER A 460 -20.27 42.42 10.53
N ASN A 461 -19.73 41.33 9.95
CA ASN A 461 -19.51 40.06 10.66
C ASN A 461 -18.03 39.65 10.74
N LEU A 462 -17.14 40.34 10.03
CA LEU A 462 -15.71 40.04 10.00
C LEU A 462 -15.07 40.02 11.38
N ALA A 463 -15.50 40.89 12.31
CA ALA A 463 -15.00 40.91 13.68
C ALA A 463 -15.14 39.55 14.39
N SER A 464 -16.25 38.84 14.18
CA SER A 464 -16.48 37.50 14.76
C SER A 464 -15.58 36.43 14.16
N VAL A 465 -15.31 36.50 12.85
CA VAL A 465 -14.40 35.57 12.15
C VAL A 465 -12.96 35.76 12.61
N LYS A 466 -12.58 37.03 12.84
CA LYS A 466 -11.27 37.38 13.40
C LYS A 466 -11.12 36.93 14.85
N GLN A 467 -12.15 37.12 15.67
CA GLN A 467 -12.16 36.63 17.05
C GLN A 467 -12.00 35.10 17.12
N ALA A 468 -12.52 34.37 16.13
CA ALA A 468 -12.31 32.94 15.97
C ALA A 468 -10.89 32.55 15.49
N GLY A 469 -10.00 33.52 15.24
CA GLY A 469 -8.60 33.30 14.89
C GLY A 469 -8.25 33.49 13.41
N ALA A 470 -9.20 33.91 12.56
CA ALA A 470 -8.88 34.18 11.16
C ALA A 470 -8.12 35.50 10.97
N SER A 471 -6.97 35.42 10.30
CA SER A 471 -6.20 36.59 9.84
C SER A 471 -6.33 36.83 8.33
N LYS A 472 -7.02 35.93 7.62
CA LYS A 472 -7.17 35.93 6.16
C LYS A 472 -8.58 35.53 5.77
N ILE A 473 -9.16 36.24 4.81
CA ILE A 473 -10.55 36.06 4.39
C ILE A 473 -10.70 36.00 2.88
N VAL A 474 -11.76 35.32 2.45
CA VAL A 474 -12.25 35.35 1.08
C VAL A 474 -13.56 36.13 1.02
N VAL A 475 -13.60 37.14 0.17
CA VAL A 475 -14.75 38.01 -0.07
C VAL A 475 -15.10 38.05 -1.56
N SER A 476 -16.35 38.36 -1.86
CA SER A 476 -16.85 38.47 -3.24
C SER A 476 -17.82 39.62 -3.34
N ALA A 477 -19.12 39.37 -3.11
CA ALA A 477 -20.17 40.39 -3.09
C ALA A 477 -19.82 41.61 -2.23
N ALA A 478 -19.19 41.41 -1.07
CA ALA A 478 -18.77 42.51 -0.20
C ALA A 478 -17.87 43.55 -0.89
N LEU A 479 -17.03 43.15 -1.86
CA LEU A 479 -16.17 44.09 -2.60
C LEU A 479 -16.81 44.66 -3.88
N PHE A 480 -17.81 43.99 -4.45
CA PHE A 480 -18.38 44.37 -5.75
C PHE A 480 -19.82 44.89 -5.70
N ASP A 481 -20.53 44.69 -4.59
CA ASP A 481 -21.86 45.26 -4.32
C ASP A 481 -21.76 46.55 -3.50
N THR A 482 -20.86 47.43 -3.93
CA THR A 482 -20.61 48.76 -3.34
C THR A 482 -20.29 49.75 -4.46
N ASP A 483 -20.61 51.02 -4.23
CA ASP A 483 -20.24 52.11 -5.16
C ASP A 483 -18.74 52.42 -5.10
N ASP A 484 -18.09 52.12 -3.96
CA ASP A 484 -16.66 52.32 -3.77
C ASP A 484 -15.94 51.06 -3.27
N PRO A 485 -15.40 50.23 -4.19
CA PRO A 485 -14.69 49.01 -3.83
C PRO A 485 -13.37 49.28 -3.08
N GLU A 486 -12.74 50.43 -3.29
CA GLU A 486 -11.45 50.78 -2.66
C GLU A 486 -11.62 51.12 -1.18
N GLU A 487 -12.66 51.88 -0.82
CA GLU A 487 -12.98 52.16 0.59
C GLU A 487 -13.43 50.90 1.32
N GLU A 488 -14.22 50.02 0.67
CA GLU A 488 -14.64 48.78 1.31
C GLU A 488 -13.46 47.81 1.52
N LEU A 489 -12.52 47.73 0.57
CA LEU A 489 -11.25 47.01 0.77
C LEU A 489 -10.47 47.58 1.97
N SER A 490 -10.31 48.91 2.03
CA SER A 490 -9.62 49.59 3.12
C SER A 490 -10.27 49.33 4.46
N LYS A 491 -11.61 49.33 4.52
CA LYS A 491 -12.38 49.03 5.72
C LYS A 491 -12.20 47.58 6.18
N LEU A 492 -12.21 46.61 5.28
CA LEU A 492 -11.96 45.20 5.63
C LEU A 492 -10.54 45.01 6.19
N LEU A 493 -9.54 45.67 5.60
CA LEU A 493 -8.17 45.66 6.09
C LEU A 493 -8.06 46.28 7.49
N ARG A 494 -8.68 47.45 7.74
CA ARG A 494 -8.71 48.08 9.07
C ARG A 494 -9.31 47.16 10.14
N ILE A 495 -10.34 46.38 9.81
CA ILE A 495 -10.94 45.42 10.75
C ILE A 495 -9.98 44.24 11.01
N LEU A 496 -9.25 43.78 10.00
CA LEU A 496 -8.22 42.75 10.19
C LEU A 496 -7.00 43.26 10.98
N ASP A 497 -6.71 44.57 10.92
CA ASP A 497 -5.58 45.23 11.60
C ASP A 497 -5.87 45.69 13.04
N SER A 498 -7.15 45.84 13.42
CA SER A 498 -7.48 46.21 14.80
C SER A 498 -6.90 45.19 15.79
N ASN A 499 -6.65 45.56 17.03
CA ASN A 499 -6.25 44.61 18.08
C ASN A 499 -7.48 44.01 18.75
#